data_AF-A0A4V3G6N4-F1
#
_entry.id   AF-A0A4V3G6N4-F1
#
_cell.length_a   1.000
_cell.length_b   1.000
_cell.length_c   1.000
_cell.angle_alpha   90.00
_cell.angle_beta   90.00
_cell.angle_gamma   90.00
#
_symmetry.space_group_name_H-M   'P 1'
#
loop_
_entity.id
_entity.type
_entity.pdbx_description
1 polymer ?
#
loop_
_entity_poly.entity_id
_entity_poly.type
_entity_poly.pdbx_seq_one_letter_code
_entity_poly.pdbx_strand_id
1 'polypeptide(L)'
;MSTQTEQEKVRGWLTGRLPGDWFDGEIELSIDRDEILIVGRIPAPEQDKDVSASERSAAEAGRIKQFREDTRDHRIEIARELEHSTRRKVAWGVLCGETKTIFTSLSAPVMTRLRQPERQVLDTLVDAGVARSRSDALGWCVKLVAQHSETWLADLREAMTKVEDVRRAGPDATEE
;
A
#
# COMPACT_ATOMS: atom_id res chain seq x y z
N MET A 1 -12.69 7.62 -14.88
CA MET A 1 -12.41 6.17 -14.85
C MET A 1 -12.61 5.68 -13.43
N SER A 2 -13.33 4.58 -13.27
CA SER A 2 -13.50 3.93 -11.98
C SER A 2 -12.15 3.48 -11.42
N THR A 3 -11.94 3.58 -10.11
CA THR A 3 -10.74 3.08 -9.41
C THR A 3 -10.51 1.60 -9.73
N GLN A 4 -11.59 0.83 -9.87
CA GLN A 4 -11.58 -0.58 -10.24
C GLN A 4 -11.02 -0.82 -11.65
N THR A 5 -11.51 -0.06 -12.65
CA THR A 5 -11.03 -0.18 -14.05
C THR A 5 -9.55 0.21 -14.19
N GLU A 6 -9.08 1.17 -13.40
CA GLU A 6 -7.66 1.52 -13.37
C GLU A 6 -6.81 0.40 -12.77
N GLN A 7 -7.26 -0.19 -11.66
CA GLN A 7 -6.60 -1.31 -11.03
C GLN A 7 -6.51 -2.54 -11.94
N GLU A 8 -7.55 -2.83 -12.72
CA GLU A 8 -7.55 -3.90 -13.75
C GLU A 8 -6.54 -3.64 -14.86
N LYS A 9 -6.46 -2.41 -15.38
CA LYS A 9 -5.48 -2.03 -16.40
C LYS A 9 -4.05 -2.17 -15.91
N VAL A 10 -3.77 -1.66 -14.71
CA VAL A 10 -2.43 -1.76 -14.09
C VAL A 10 -2.07 -3.22 -13.83
N ARG A 11 -3.02 -4.02 -13.31
CA ARG A 11 -2.82 -5.46 -13.11
C ARG A 11 -2.51 -6.17 -14.42
N GLY A 12 -3.31 -5.96 -15.47
CA GLY A 12 -3.10 -6.58 -16.78
C GLY A 12 -1.74 -6.21 -17.40
N TRP A 13 -1.32 -4.95 -17.28
CA TRP A 13 -0.01 -4.51 -17.73
C TRP A 13 1.12 -5.20 -16.93
N LEU A 14 1.00 -5.28 -15.60
CA LEU A 14 1.97 -5.96 -14.74
C LEU A 14 2.05 -7.46 -15.04
N THR A 15 0.94 -8.14 -15.30
CA THR A 15 0.93 -9.56 -15.69
C THR A 15 1.75 -9.81 -16.94
N GLY A 16 1.74 -8.90 -17.92
CA GLY A 16 2.56 -9.01 -19.13
C GLY A 16 4.01 -8.56 -18.95
N ARG A 17 4.30 -7.69 -17.98
CA ARG A 17 5.60 -7.02 -17.83
C ARG A 17 6.51 -7.65 -16.76
N LEU A 18 5.94 -8.27 -15.73
CA LEU A 18 6.70 -8.87 -14.64
C LEU A 18 7.38 -10.18 -15.08
N PRO A 19 8.61 -10.46 -14.62
CA PRO A 19 9.20 -11.79 -14.78
C PRO A 19 8.34 -12.87 -14.11
N GLY A 20 8.14 -13.98 -14.81
CA GLY A 20 7.25 -15.06 -14.36
C GLY A 20 7.76 -15.84 -13.14
N ASP A 21 9.00 -15.64 -12.73
CA ASP A 21 9.67 -16.33 -11.62
C ASP A 21 9.74 -15.49 -10.34
N TRP A 22 9.23 -14.24 -10.35
CA TRP A 22 9.32 -13.36 -9.19
C TRP A 22 8.36 -13.73 -8.07
N PHE A 23 7.11 -14.07 -8.43
CA PHE A 23 6.03 -14.21 -7.46
C PHE A 23 5.30 -15.54 -7.61
N ASP A 24 4.88 -16.09 -6.47
CA ASP A 24 4.02 -17.25 -6.36
C ASP A 24 2.56 -16.80 -6.22
N GLY A 25 1.82 -16.85 -7.33
CA GLY A 25 0.42 -16.45 -7.40
C GLY A 25 0.20 -14.98 -7.76
N GLU A 26 -1.01 -14.48 -7.48
CA GLU A 26 -1.43 -13.13 -7.84
C GLU A 26 -0.80 -12.05 -6.97
N ILE A 27 -0.54 -10.89 -7.58
CA ILE A 27 -0.09 -9.69 -6.87
C ILE A 27 -1.25 -8.99 -6.16
N GLU A 28 -1.01 -8.53 -4.94
CA GLU A 28 -1.87 -7.55 -4.28
C GLU A 28 -1.51 -6.16 -4.81
N LEU A 29 -2.51 -5.45 -5.33
CA LEU A 29 -2.35 -4.13 -5.93
C LEU A 29 -3.21 -3.13 -5.18
N SER A 30 -2.57 -2.12 -4.59
CA SER A 30 -3.24 -0.98 -3.94
C SER A 30 -2.90 0.30 -4.69
N ILE A 31 -3.89 1.13 -4.98
CA ILE A 31 -3.72 2.34 -5.76
C ILE A 31 -4.43 3.47 -5.05
N ASP A 32 -3.69 4.55 -4.75
CA ASP A 32 -4.29 5.82 -4.35
C ASP A 32 -3.99 6.91 -5.39
N ARG A 33 -4.17 8.18 -5.00
CA ARG A 33 -3.96 9.33 -5.89
C ARG A 33 -2.49 9.52 -6.29
N ASP A 34 -1.57 9.21 -5.38
CA ASP A 34 -0.16 9.59 -5.46
C ASP A 34 0.75 8.37 -5.64
N GLU A 35 0.32 7.19 -5.19
CA GLU A 35 1.11 5.97 -5.16
C GLU A 35 0.35 4.72 -5.65
N ILE A 36 1.08 3.85 -6.33
CA ILE A 36 0.72 2.48 -6.65
C ILE A 36 1.63 1.56 -5.81
N LEU A 37 1.05 0.73 -4.96
CA LEU A 37 1.75 -0.28 -4.19
C LEU A 37 1.52 -1.67 -4.78
N ILE A 38 2.61 -2.32 -5.18
CA ILE A 38 2.62 -3.68 -5.71
C ILE A 38 3.22 -4.60 -4.64
N VAL A 39 2.46 -5.61 -4.20
CA VAL A 39 2.95 -6.64 -3.28
C VAL A 39 2.79 -8.01 -3.92
N GLY A 40 3.90 -8.73 -4.09
CA GLY A 40 3.88 -10.12 -4.55
C GLY A 40 4.31 -11.10 -3.47
N ARG A 41 3.78 -12.32 -3.52
CA ARG A 41 4.20 -13.41 -2.62
C ARG A 41 5.46 -14.06 -3.19
N ILE A 42 6.48 -14.29 -2.36
CA ILE A 42 7.69 -15.00 -2.74
C ILE A 42 7.79 -16.33 -1.97
N PRO A 43 8.45 -17.36 -2.53
CA PRO A 43 8.64 -18.63 -1.83
C PRO A 43 9.37 -18.44 -0.51
N ALA A 44 8.80 -19.02 0.56
CA ALA A 44 9.45 -19.04 1.86
C ALA A 44 10.63 -20.03 1.86
N PRO A 45 11.71 -19.76 2.62
CA PRO A 45 12.77 -20.74 2.81
C PRO A 45 12.22 -22.06 3.36
N GLU A 46 12.72 -23.18 2.87
CA GLU A 46 12.41 -24.49 3.46
C GLU A 46 12.99 -24.56 4.88
N GLN A 47 12.14 -24.95 5.82
CA GLN A 47 12.50 -25.08 7.23
C GLN A 47 11.78 -26.29 7.84
N ASP A 48 12.39 -26.87 8.86
CA ASP A 48 11.74 -27.92 9.65
C ASP A 48 10.49 -27.38 10.36
N LYS A 49 9.47 -28.21 10.53
CA LYS A 49 8.19 -27.79 11.14
C LYS A 49 8.35 -27.36 12.61
N ASP A 50 9.40 -27.86 13.27
CA ASP A 50 9.66 -27.64 14.70
C ASP A 50 10.53 -26.40 14.97
N VAL A 51 10.92 -25.63 13.94
CA VAL A 51 11.68 -24.40 14.14
C VAL A 51 10.85 -23.38 14.93
N SER A 52 11.55 -22.62 15.78
CA SER A 52 10.92 -21.56 16.55
C SER A 52 10.33 -20.47 15.65
N ALA A 53 9.30 -19.77 16.13
CA ALA A 53 8.72 -18.64 15.39
C ALA A 53 9.77 -17.54 15.10
N SER A 54 10.69 -17.30 16.03
CA SER A 54 11.77 -16.32 15.85
C SER A 54 12.72 -16.71 14.71
N GLU A 55 13.04 -17.99 14.59
CA GLU A 55 13.92 -18.49 13.53
C GLU A 55 13.22 -18.47 12.16
N ARG A 56 11.93 -18.79 12.13
CA ARG A 56 11.10 -18.65 10.92
C ARG A 56 11.05 -17.21 10.42
N SER A 57 10.69 -16.26 11.27
CA SER A 57 10.63 -14.84 10.89
C SER A 57 12.00 -14.30 10.46
N ALA A 58 13.10 -14.75 11.08
CA ALA A 58 14.44 -14.35 10.67
C ALA A 58 14.81 -14.87 9.27
N ALA A 59 14.46 -16.12 8.96
CA ALA A 59 14.69 -16.69 7.63
C ALA A 59 13.84 -15.99 6.55
N GLU A 60 12.56 -15.74 6.84
CA GLU A 60 11.68 -14.97 5.95
C GLU A 60 12.23 -13.56 5.69
N ALA A 61 12.66 -12.85 6.74
CA ALA A 61 13.28 -11.53 6.61
C ALA A 61 14.58 -11.57 5.77
N GLY A 62 15.40 -12.61 5.93
CA GLY A 62 16.59 -12.84 5.12
C GLY A 62 16.25 -13.03 3.64
N ARG A 63 15.24 -13.86 3.35
CA ARG A 63 14.76 -14.12 1.98
C ARG A 63 14.20 -12.86 1.32
N ILE A 64 13.41 -12.08 2.06
CA ILE A 64 12.88 -10.78 1.62
C ILE A 64 14.01 -9.82 1.28
N LYS A 65 15.03 -9.72 2.14
CA LYS A 65 16.19 -8.86 1.92
C LYS A 65 16.96 -9.26 0.67
N GLN A 66 17.20 -10.56 0.48
CA GLN A 66 17.85 -11.06 -0.73
C GLN A 66 17.04 -10.69 -1.98
N PHE A 67 15.74 -11.02 -2.01
CA PHE A 67 14.88 -10.67 -3.15
C PHE A 67 14.91 -9.17 -3.45
N ARG A 68 14.85 -8.33 -2.41
CA ARG A 68 14.89 -6.87 -2.56
C ARG A 68 16.15 -6.42 -3.31
N GLU A 69 17.32 -6.94 -2.95
CA GLU A 69 18.57 -6.52 -3.59
C GLU A 69 18.72 -7.13 -4.98
N ASP A 70 18.44 -8.42 -5.15
CA ASP A 70 18.59 -9.15 -6.42
C ASP A 70 17.70 -8.57 -7.54
N THR A 71 16.50 -8.08 -7.19
CA THR A 71 15.52 -7.56 -8.17
C THR A 71 15.53 -6.04 -8.31
N ARG A 72 16.44 -5.33 -7.61
CA ARG A 72 16.38 -3.87 -7.45
C ARG A 72 16.29 -3.12 -8.78
N ASP A 73 17.21 -3.35 -9.69
CA ASP A 73 17.32 -2.56 -10.93
C ASP A 73 16.14 -2.83 -11.85
N HIS A 74 15.70 -4.09 -11.95
CA HIS A 74 14.55 -4.47 -12.77
C HIS A 74 13.24 -3.91 -12.20
N ARG A 75 13.07 -3.90 -10.87
CA ARG A 75 11.92 -3.24 -10.22
C ARG A 75 11.91 -1.73 -10.45
N ILE A 76 13.09 -1.09 -10.49
CA ILE A 76 13.21 0.34 -10.82
C ILE A 76 12.81 0.61 -12.27
N GLU A 77 13.21 -0.25 -13.20
CA GLU A 77 12.82 -0.13 -14.62
C GLU A 77 11.29 -0.24 -14.78
N ILE A 78 10.69 -1.29 -14.25
CA ILE A 78 9.23 -1.51 -14.29
C ILE A 78 8.49 -0.36 -13.62
N ALA A 79 8.98 0.09 -12.45
CA ALA A 79 8.42 1.25 -11.78
C ALA A 79 8.42 2.46 -12.70
N ARG A 80 9.55 2.83 -13.32
CA ARG A 80 9.64 4.01 -14.19
C ARG A 80 8.67 3.98 -15.36
N GLU A 81 8.49 2.82 -16.00
CA GLU A 81 7.52 2.65 -17.08
C GLU A 81 6.08 2.90 -16.60
N LEU A 82 5.73 2.32 -15.44
CA LEU A 82 4.40 2.49 -14.86
C LEU A 82 4.19 3.91 -14.32
N GLU A 83 5.20 4.51 -13.67
CA GLU A 83 5.18 5.91 -13.21
C GLU A 83 4.97 6.88 -14.40
N HIS A 84 5.59 6.61 -15.55
CA HIS A 84 5.45 7.44 -16.73
C HIS A 84 4.01 7.46 -17.27
N SER A 85 3.38 6.28 -17.35
CA SER A 85 2.02 6.14 -17.87
C SER A 85 0.94 6.58 -16.88
N THR A 86 1.14 6.36 -15.58
CA THR A 86 0.14 6.62 -14.53
C THR A 86 0.32 7.96 -13.82
N ARG A 87 1.51 8.57 -13.90
CA ARG A 87 1.91 9.78 -13.16
C ARG A 87 1.86 9.63 -11.64
N ARG A 88 1.89 8.40 -11.12
CA ARG A 88 1.96 8.06 -9.70
C ARG A 88 3.29 7.43 -9.39
N LYS A 89 3.72 7.49 -8.12
CA LYS A 89 4.91 6.77 -7.67
C LYS A 89 4.62 5.28 -7.52
N VAL A 90 5.63 4.44 -7.72
CA VAL A 90 5.48 2.99 -7.56
C VAL A 90 6.30 2.53 -6.37
N ALA A 91 5.61 1.93 -5.41
CA ALA A 91 6.20 1.21 -4.29
C ALA A 91 6.07 -0.30 -4.47
N TRP A 92 7.02 -0.99 -3.84
CA TRP A 92 7.12 -2.44 -3.88
C TRP A 92 7.07 -3.00 -2.47
N GLY A 93 6.40 -4.12 -2.31
CA GLY A 93 6.50 -4.97 -1.14
C GLY A 93 6.50 -6.43 -1.53
N VAL A 94 6.81 -7.28 -0.56
CA VAL A 94 6.72 -8.72 -0.72
C VAL A 94 6.17 -9.38 0.53
N LEU A 95 5.54 -10.53 0.35
CA LEU A 95 5.10 -11.44 1.41
C LEU A 95 5.90 -12.74 1.30
N CYS A 96 6.58 -13.14 2.37
CA CYS A 96 7.33 -14.38 2.46
C CYS A 96 6.83 -15.14 3.70
N GLY A 97 6.15 -16.26 3.50
CA GLY A 97 5.45 -16.94 4.59
C GLY A 97 4.40 -16.02 5.24
N GLU A 98 4.60 -15.67 6.51
CA GLU A 98 3.76 -14.72 7.26
C GLU A 98 4.32 -13.30 7.30
N THR A 99 5.60 -13.12 6.93
CA THR A 99 6.25 -11.81 6.97
C THR A 99 5.95 -10.99 5.72
N LYS A 100 5.20 -9.90 5.87
CA LYS A 100 4.98 -8.87 4.84
C LYS A 100 5.93 -7.70 5.07
N THR A 101 6.66 -7.29 4.04
CA THR A 101 7.54 -6.11 4.09
C THR A 101 7.30 -5.22 2.89
N ILE A 102 6.95 -3.96 3.14
CA ILE A 102 6.97 -2.90 2.13
C ILE A 102 8.37 -2.30 2.13
N PHE A 103 8.94 -2.08 0.94
CA PHE A 103 10.29 -1.55 0.79
C PHE A 103 10.31 -0.04 1.03
N THR A 104 10.36 0.76 -0.03
CA THR A 104 10.33 2.21 0.05
C THR A 104 9.00 2.67 -0.53
N SER A 105 8.12 3.16 0.34
CA SER A 105 6.88 3.85 -0.05
C SER A 105 7.05 5.36 0.01
N LEU A 106 6.17 6.05 -0.70
CA LEU A 106 6.11 7.50 -0.80
C LEU A 106 5.67 8.09 0.54
N SER A 107 6.50 8.97 1.08
CA SER A 107 6.09 9.88 2.15
C SER A 107 5.74 11.22 1.52
N ALA A 108 4.45 11.44 1.24
CA ALA A 108 3.95 12.69 0.68
C ALA A 108 3.44 13.62 1.80
N PRO A 109 3.81 14.92 1.81
CA PRO A 109 3.26 15.87 2.76
C PRO A 109 1.79 16.17 2.42
N VAL A 110 0.94 16.24 3.44
CA VAL A 110 -0.45 16.69 3.29
C VAL A 110 -0.59 18.08 3.92
N MET A 111 -1.08 19.05 3.14
CA MET A 111 -1.32 20.41 3.62
C MET A 111 -2.75 20.54 4.15
N THR A 112 -2.89 20.76 5.46
CA THR A 112 -4.20 20.97 6.10
C THR A 112 -4.27 22.36 6.75
N ARG A 113 -5.36 23.09 6.53
CA ARG A 113 -5.64 24.35 7.24
C ARG A 113 -6.34 24.03 8.56
N LEU A 114 -5.64 24.24 9.67
CA LEU A 114 -6.17 24.00 11.01
C LEU A 114 -6.53 25.30 11.74
N ARG A 115 -7.72 25.35 12.31
CA ARG A 115 -8.17 26.41 13.22
C ARG A 115 -7.49 26.27 14.59
N GLN A 116 -7.58 27.31 15.41
CA GLN A 116 -6.90 27.34 16.70
C GLN A 116 -7.23 26.14 17.61
N PRO A 117 -8.50 25.69 17.76
CA PRO A 117 -8.80 24.56 18.64
C PRO A 117 -8.11 23.26 18.18
N GLU A 118 -8.08 23.00 16.87
CA GLU A 118 -7.40 21.83 16.31
C GLU A 118 -5.87 21.92 16.54
N ARG A 119 -5.28 23.11 16.39
CA ARG A 119 -3.86 23.33 16.67
C ARG A 119 -3.51 23.12 18.14
N GLN A 120 -4.41 23.47 19.07
CA GLN A 120 -4.21 23.21 20.50
C GLN A 120 -4.14 21.71 20.82
N VAL A 121 -4.92 20.87 20.13
CA VAL A 121 -4.80 19.40 20.28
C VAL A 121 -3.40 18.92 19.88
N LEU A 122 -2.89 19.42 18.75
CA LEU A 122 -1.54 19.07 18.30
C LEU A 122 -0.46 19.57 19.25
N ASP A 123 -0.62 20.76 19.81
CA ASP A 123 0.30 21.32 20.82
C ASP A 123 0.34 20.44 22.07
N THR A 124 -0.81 20.00 22.59
CA THR A 124 -0.87 19.07 23.72
C THR A 124 -0.11 17.76 23.45
N LEU A 125 -0.21 17.20 22.24
CA LEU A 125 0.52 15.97 21.88
C LEU A 125 2.04 16.18 21.83
N VAL A 126 2.49 17.35 21.39
CA VAL A 126 3.90 17.72 21.38
C VAL A 126 4.40 17.96 22.81
N ASP A 127 3.67 18.74 23.61
CA ASP A 127 4.02 19.07 24.99
C ASP A 127 4.06 17.83 25.89
N ALA A 128 3.19 16.84 25.64
CA ALA A 128 3.18 15.56 26.34
C ALA A 128 4.30 14.60 25.89
N GLY A 129 5.12 14.97 24.90
CA GLY A 129 6.20 14.13 24.36
C GLY A 129 5.72 12.96 23.50
N VAL A 130 4.43 12.91 23.12
CA VAL A 130 3.87 11.89 22.22
C VAL A 130 4.40 12.06 20.79
N ALA A 131 4.67 13.30 20.38
CA ALA A 131 5.17 13.62 19.06
C ALA A 131 6.29 14.69 19.09
N ARG A 132 7.21 14.64 18.13
CA ARG A 132 8.37 15.56 18.08
C ARG A 132 8.07 16.90 17.40
N SER A 133 6.94 16.98 16.69
CA SER A 133 6.49 18.19 15.98
C SER A 133 4.98 18.11 15.72
N ARG A 134 4.35 19.23 15.35
CA ARG A 134 2.93 19.24 14.98
C ARG A 134 2.61 18.34 13.78
N SER A 135 3.52 18.21 12.82
CA SER A 135 3.35 17.30 11.67
C SER A 135 3.42 15.83 12.11
N ASP A 136 4.35 15.51 13.02
CA ASP A 136 4.46 14.17 13.62
C ASP A 136 3.20 13.86 14.45
N ALA A 137 2.67 14.85 15.19
CA ALA A 137 1.44 14.73 15.95
C ALA A 137 0.21 14.46 15.05
N LEU A 138 0.11 15.14 13.91
CA LEU A 138 -0.94 14.89 12.94
C LEU A 138 -0.86 13.46 12.39
N GLY A 139 0.35 12.99 12.07
CA GLY A 139 0.59 11.60 11.67
C GLY A 139 0.20 10.59 12.76
N TRP A 140 0.44 10.93 14.04
CA TRP A 140 -0.01 10.13 15.17
C TRP A 140 -1.53 10.05 15.26
N CYS A 141 -2.25 11.17 15.12
CA CYS A 141 -3.71 11.19 15.10
C CYS A 141 -4.28 10.29 13.99
N VAL A 142 -3.70 10.32 12.79
CA VAL A 142 -4.14 9.45 11.67
C VAL A 142 -3.96 7.98 12.01
N LYS A 143 -2.84 7.59 12.61
CA LYS A 143 -2.59 6.21 13.05
C LYS A 143 -3.57 5.76 14.13
N LEU A 144 -3.88 6.63 15.09
CA LEU A 144 -4.85 6.34 16.15
C LEU A 144 -6.25 6.08 15.57
N VAL A 145 -6.70 6.92 14.64
CA VAL A 145 -8.00 6.72 13.97
C VAL A 145 -8.00 5.42 13.16
N ALA A 146 -6.92 5.12 12.44
CA ALA A 146 -6.82 3.87 11.68
C ALA A 146 -6.98 2.63 12.57
N GLN A 147 -6.39 2.63 13.78
CA GLN A 147 -6.49 1.51 14.73
C GLN A 147 -7.89 1.31 15.32
N HIS A 148 -8.65 2.40 15.52
CA HIS A 148 -9.92 2.35 16.23
C HIS A 148 -11.16 2.49 15.34
N SER A 149 -10.98 2.71 14.04
CA SER A 149 -12.09 2.96 13.10
C SER A 149 -12.13 1.98 11.93
N GLU A 150 -11.48 0.82 12.02
CA GLU A 150 -11.44 -0.15 10.91
C GLU A 150 -12.84 -0.53 10.42
N THR A 151 -13.80 -0.75 11.32
CA THR A 151 -15.19 -1.07 10.96
C THR A 151 -15.86 0.07 10.20
N TRP A 152 -15.75 1.31 10.70
CA TRP A 152 -16.37 2.47 10.04
C TRP A 152 -15.72 2.82 8.69
N LEU A 153 -14.39 2.69 8.59
CA LEU A 153 -13.66 2.92 7.33
C LEU A 153 -13.97 1.83 6.30
N ALA A 154 -14.18 0.59 6.73
CA ALA A 154 -14.64 -0.48 5.85
C ALA A 154 -16.04 -0.18 5.31
N ASP A 155 -16.98 0.19 6.18
CA ASP A 155 -18.36 0.54 5.78
C ASP A 155 -18.39 1.72 4.80
N LEU A 156 -17.55 2.74 5.03
CA LEU A 156 -17.44 3.89 4.12
C LEU A 156 -16.91 3.49 2.74
N ARG A 157 -15.89 2.61 2.68
CA ARG A 157 -15.37 2.10 1.40
C ARG A 157 -16.42 1.27 0.68
N GLU A 158 -17.15 0.40 1.39
CA GLU A 158 -18.24 -0.39 0.82
C GLU A 158 -19.35 0.52 0.25
N ALA A 159 -19.73 1.56 0.98
CA ALA A 159 -20.70 2.53 0.51
C ALA A 159 -20.22 3.27 -0.76
N MET A 160 -18.94 3.64 -0.83
CA MET A 160 -18.36 4.27 -2.02
C MET A 160 -18.37 3.34 -3.24
N THR A 161 -18.09 2.05 -3.07
CA THR A 161 -18.23 1.04 -4.14
C THR A 161 -19.65 0.98 -4.66
N LYS A 162 -20.66 0.98 -3.77
CA LYS A 162 -22.08 0.98 -4.17
C LYS A 162 -22.46 2.24 -4.96
N VAL A 163 -21.95 3.42 -4.56
CA VAL A 163 -22.15 4.67 -5.31
C VAL A 163 -21.54 4.58 -6.70
N GLU A 164 -20.38 3.95 -6.82
CA GLU A 164 -19.69 3.72 -8.10
C GLU A 164 -20.45 2.75 -9.01
N ASP A 165 -21.03 1.68 -8.46
CA ASP A 165 -21.91 0.75 -9.19
C ASP A 165 -23.17 1.46 -9.72
N VAL A 166 -23.80 2.31 -8.89
CA VAL A 166 -24.97 3.10 -9.31
C VAL A 166 -24.61 4.09 -10.43
N ARG A 167 -23.43 4.73 -10.36
CA ARG A 167 -22.95 5.59 -11.45
C ARG A 167 -22.73 4.81 -12.74
N ARG A 168 -22.27 3.56 -12.65
CA ARG A 168 -22.06 2.67 -13.80
C ARG A 168 -23.37 2.17 -14.40
N ALA A 169 -24.41 2.00 -13.59
CA ALA A 169 -25.76 1.61 -14.02
C ALA A 169 -26.64 2.81 -14.41
N GLY A 170 -26.09 4.04 -14.41
CA GLY A 170 -26.80 5.26 -14.77
C GLY A 170 -27.14 5.33 -16.27
N PRO A 171 -28.03 6.25 -16.67
CA PRO A 171 -28.59 6.33 -18.02
C PRO A 171 -27.58 6.62 -19.16
N ASP A 172 -26.33 6.95 -18.83
CA ASP A 172 -25.22 7.09 -19.79
C ASP A 172 -24.41 5.79 -20.01
N ALA A 173 -24.84 4.66 -19.40
CA ALA A 173 -24.25 3.35 -19.62
C ALA A 173 -24.68 2.83 -21.01
N THR A 174 -23.96 3.25 -22.04
CA THR A 174 -24.13 2.76 -23.41
C THR A 174 -23.95 1.24 -23.45
N GLU A 175 -25.00 0.54 -23.88
CA GLU A 175 -24.95 -0.84 -24.34
C GLU A 175 -24.01 -0.93 -25.56
N GLU A 176 -22.91 -1.68 -25.41
CA GLU A 176 -22.18 -2.32 -26.52
C GLU A 176 -22.02 -3.81 -26.21
#